data_AF-A0AAV8SC24-F1
#
_entry.id   AF-A0AAV8SC24-F1
#
_cell.length_a   1.000
_cell.length_b   1.000
_cell.length_c   1.000
_cell.angle_alpha   90.00
_cell.angle_beta   90.00
_cell.angle_gamma   90.00
#
_symmetry.space_group_name_H-M   'P 1'
#
loop_
_entity.id
_entity.type
_entity.pdbx_description
1 polymer ?
#
loop_
_entity_poly.entity_id
_entity_poly.type
_entity_poly.pdbx_seq_one_letter_code
_entity_poly.pdbx_strand_id
1 'polypeptide(L)'
;MRTGAVVRIKCTCVDEYEYKTTPFSFLSGATDPEGYFLATLSPCEVEENCKIKECRAFLELSPLGTCEVPTDVNKGISGALLSPYRFLDEKKMKLFTVGPFFYTSGPKSTSNGY
;
A
#
# COMPACT_ATOMS: atom_id res chain seq x y z
N MET A 1 -7.31 -3.23 20.74
CA MET A 1 -6.78 -3.35 19.37
C MET A 1 -7.03 -2.01 18.68
N ARG A 2 -6.00 -1.36 18.11
CA ARG A 2 -6.22 -0.24 17.19
C ARG A 2 -6.69 -0.83 15.86
N THR A 3 -7.93 -0.51 15.48
CA THR A 3 -8.53 -0.94 14.21
C THR A 3 -8.34 0.17 13.20
N GLY A 4 -7.65 -0.11 12.10
CA GLY A 4 -7.42 0.82 11.00
C GLY A 4 -7.29 0.05 9.69
N ALA A 5 -7.36 0.77 8.57
CA ALA A 5 -7.15 0.15 7.27
C ALA A 5 -5.70 -0.28 7.09
N VAL A 6 -5.46 -1.25 6.21
CA VAL A 6 -4.12 -1.74 5.89
C VAL A 6 -3.86 -1.54 4.41
N VAL A 7 -2.64 -1.14 4.09
CA VAL A 7 -2.13 -0.94 2.74
C VAL A 7 -1.09 -2.02 2.46
N ARG A 8 -1.15 -2.61 1.27
CA ARG A 8 -0.12 -3.50 0.76
C ARG A 8 0.83 -2.74 -0.15
N ILE A 9 2.13 -2.91 0.06
CA ILE A 9 3.16 -2.43 -0.84
C ILE A 9 3.68 -3.62 -1.62
N LYS A 10 3.66 -3.54 -2.96
CA LYS A 10 4.29 -4.52 -3.84
C LYS A 10 5.41 -3.84 -4.61
N CYS A 11 6.56 -4.47 -4.64
CA CYS A 11 7.74 -4.03 -5.34
C CYS A 11 8.19 -5.08 -6.36
N THR A 12 8.75 -4.61 -7.46
CA THR A 12 9.49 -5.47 -8.38
C THR A 12 10.97 -5.44 -8.00
N CYS A 13 11.47 -6.60 -7.63
CA CYS A 13 12.90 -6.86 -7.48
C CYS A 13 13.47 -7.32 -8.82
N VAL A 14 14.70 -6.91 -9.11
CA VAL A 14 15.51 -7.56 -10.12
C VAL A 14 16.76 -8.15 -9.47
N ASP A 15 17.26 -9.26 -10.02
CA ASP A 15 18.57 -9.79 -9.62
C ASP A 15 19.71 -8.85 -10.02
N GLU A 16 20.92 -9.17 -9.58
CA GLU A 16 22.14 -8.39 -9.83
C GLU A 16 22.44 -8.19 -11.33
N TYR A 17 21.92 -9.06 -12.19
CA TYR A 17 22.08 -9.03 -13.64
C TYR A 17 20.85 -8.48 -14.38
N GLU A 18 19.84 -8.04 -13.64
CA GLU A 18 18.54 -7.53 -14.10
C GLU A 18 17.73 -8.51 -14.99
N TYR A 19 17.98 -9.82 -14.90
CA TYR A 19 17.33 -10.84 -15.74
C TYR A 19 16.06 -11.42 -15.12
N LYS A 20 16.05 -11.66 -13.81
CA LYS A 20 14.91 -12.24 -13.11
C LYS A 20 14.15 -11.16 -12.33
N THR A 21 12.86 -11.01 -12.65
CA THR A 21 11.94 -10.18 -11.86
C THR A 21 11.23 -11.02 -10.81
N THR A 22 11.43 -10.74 -9.54
CA THR A 22 10.68 -11.35 -8.43
C THR A 22 9.77 -10.31 -7.76
N PRO A 23 8.51 -10.65 -7.46
CA PRO A 23 7.65 -9.76 -6.69
C PRO A 23 8.04 -9.84 -5.20
N PHE A 24 8.25 -8.69 -4.58
CA PHE A 24 8.37 -8.55 -3.13
C PHE A 24 7.14 -7.80 -2.62
N SER A 25 6.56 -8.21 -1.50
CA SER A 25 5.42 -7.47 -0.94
C SER A 25 5.37 -7.54 0.57
N PHE A 26 4.90 -6.45 1.17
CA PHE A 26 4.73 -6.33 2.61
C PHE A 26 3.50 -5.47 2.92
N LEU A 27 3.04 -5.52 4.16
CA LEU A 27 1.88 -4.78 4.64
C LEU A 27 2.34 -3.58 5.49
N SER A 28 1.56 -2.51 5.43
CA SER A 28 1.64 -1.44 6.44
C SER A 28 1.10 -1.94 7.78
N GLY A 29 1.36 -1.16 8.83
CA GLY A 29 0.51 -1.21 10.02
C GLY A 29 -0.92 -0.73 9.72
N ALA A 30 -1.82 -0.94 10.67
CA ALA A 30 -3.14 -0.32 10.64
C ALA A 30 -3.01 1.21 10.63
N THR A 31 -3.87 1.90 9.88
CA THR A 31 -3.93 3.36 9.88
C THR A 31 -4.18 3.91 11.28
N ASP A 32 -3.70 5.12 11.53
CA ASP A 32 -4.05 5.90 12.72
C ASP A 32 -5.50 6.43 12.66
N PRO A 33 -6.02 7.07 13.72
CA PRO A 33 -7.37 7.62 13.74
C PRO A 33 -7.67 8.64 12.63
N GLU A 34 -6.63 9.32 12.13
CA GLU A 34 -6.69 10.30 11.05
C GLU A 34 -6.61 9.64 9.65
N GLY A 35 -6.36 8.33 9.59
CA GLY A 35 -6.29 7.56 8.35
C GLY A 35 -4.91 7.53 7.70
N TYR A 36 -3.86 8.02 8.37
CA TYR A 36 -2.49 7.91 7.89
C TYR A 36 -1.92 6.52 8.17
N PHE A 37 -1.12 6.02 7.24
CA PHE A 37 -0.32 4.82 7.42
C PHE A 37 1.15 5.13 7.20
N LEU A 38 2.01 4.40 7.89
CA LEU A 38 3.45 4.39 7.65
C LEU A 38 3.89 2.94 7.46
N ALA A 39 4.42 2.64 6.28
CA ALA A 39 5.04 1.36 5.97
C ALA A 39 6.54 1.59 5.82
N THR A 40 7.33 0.91 6.64
CA THR A 40 8.79 0.99 6.62
C THR A 40 9.36 -0.27 6.00
N LEU A 41 10.42 -0.11 5.23
CA LEU A 41 11.21 -1.21 4.68
C LEU A 41 12.69 -0.92 4.96
N SER A 42 13.33 -1.81 5.71
CA SER A 42 14.77 -1.76 5.95
C SER A 42 15.51 -2.63 4.93
N PRO A 43 16.78 -2.31 4.61
CA PRO A 43 17.58 -3.13 3.69
C PRO A 43 17.71 -4.60 4.14
N CYS A 44 17.69 -4.87 5.45
CA CYS A 44 17.81 -6.23 5.99
C CYS A 44 16.57 -7.10 5.74
N GLU A 45 15.42 -6.49 5.46
CA GLU A 45 14.17 -7.19 5.13
C GLU A 45 14.05 -7.52 3.64
N VAL A 46 14.98 -7.03 2.83
CA VAL A 46 15.07 -7.29 1.40
C VAL A 46 16.08 -8.43 1.19
N GLU A 47 15.70 -9.45 0.42
CA GLU A 47 16.60 -10.55 0.07
C GLU A 47 17.91 -10.00 -0.54
N GLU A 48 19.06 -10.61 -0.21
CA GLU A 48 20.39 -10.10 -0.60
C GLU A 48 20.55 -9.86 -2.10
N ASN A 49 19.82 -10.61 -2.94
CA ASN A 49 19.84 -10.49 -4.39
C ASN A 49 18.65 -9.70 -4.97
N CYS A 50 17.84 -9.01 -4.15
CA CYS A 50 16.74 -8.16 -4.63
C CYS A 50 17.17 -6.70 -4.70
N LYS A 51 17.33 -6.19 -5.93
CA LYS A 51 17.39 -4.75 -6.20
C LYS A 51 15.99 -4.23 -6.52
N ILE A 52 15.41 -3.47 -5.59
CA ILE A 52 14.09 -2.86 -5.77
C ILE A 52 14.13 -1.80 -6.88
N LYS A 53 13.26 -1.93 -7.88
CA LYS A 53 13.15 -0.99 -9.01
C LYS A 53 11.90 -0.11 -8.93
N GLU A 54 10.75 -0.74 -8.79
CA GLU A 54 9.45 -0.08 -8.76
C GLU A 54 8.64 -0.62 -7.60
N CYS A 55 7.98 0.26 -6.84
CA CYS A 55 7.03 -0.11 -5.80
C CYS A 55 5.70 0.61 -6.02
N ARG A 56 4.61 -0.09 -5.70
CA ARG A 56 3.24 0.43 -5.73
C ARG A 56 2.51 0.12 -4.42
N ALA A 57 1.66 1.05 -3.99
CA ALA A 57 0.77 0.88 -2.84
C ALA A 57 -0.66 0.53 -3.28
N PHE A 58 -1.31 -0.35 -2.54
CA PHE A 58 -2.62 -0.91 -2.82
C PHE A 58 -3.47 -0.98 -1.55
N LEU A 59 -4.78 -0.80 -1.68
CA LEU A 59 -5.72 -1.18 -0.64
C LEU A 59 -5.64 -2.68 -0.36
N GLU A 60 -5.58 -3.06 0.91
CA GLU A 60 -5.54 -4.46 1.32
C GLU A 60 -6.76 -4.83 2.18
N LEU A 61 -6.93 -4.15 3.32
CA LEU A 61 -7.96 -4.50 4.29
C LEU A 61 -8.64 -3.25 4.84
N SER A 62 -9.97 -3.30 4.90
CA SER A 62 -10.79 -2.32 5.61
C SER A 62 -11.04 -2.77 7.06
N PRO A 63 -11.05 -1.84 8.03
CA PRO A 63 -11.40 -2.17 9.41
C PRO A 63 -12.92 -2.29 9.63
N LEU A 64 -13.74 -1.95 8.63
CA LEU A 64 -15.20 -1.89 8.75
C LEU A 64 -15.87 -2.81 7.73
N GLY A 65 -16.63 -3.80 8.20
CA GLY A 65 -17.39 -4.70 7.31
C GLY A 65 -18.50 -4.00 6.51
N THR A 66 -18.95 -2.82 6.94
CA THR A 66 -19.92 -2.01 6.19
C THR A 66 -19.28 -1.10 5.14
N CYS A 67 -17.95 -0.97 5.14
CA CYS A 67 -17.18 -0.12 4.23
C CYS A 67 -15.95 -0.87 3.75
N GLU A 68 -16.17 -1.98 3.04
CA GLU A 68 -15.11 -2.93 2.65
C GLU A 68 -14.90 -3.02 1.13
N VAL A 69 -15.68 -2.30 0.32
CA VAL A 69 -15.54 -2.34 -1.14
C VAL A 69 -14.43 -1.38 -1.56
N PRO A 70 -13.27 -1.86 -2.05
CA PRO A 70 -12.18 -0.98 -2.45
C PRO A 70 -12.57 -0.17 -3.68
N THR A 71 -12.00 1.03 -3.80
CA THR A 71 -12.14 1.86 -4.99
C THR A 71 -10.79 2.09 -5.65
N ASP A 72 -10.79 2.35 -6.97
CA ASP A 72 -9.56 2.69 -7.68
C ASP A 72 -9.25 4.20 -7.68
N VAL A 73 -9.89 4.96 -6.79
CA VAL A 73 -9.53 6.36 -6.56
C VAL A 73 -8.07 6.43 -6.10
N ASN A 74 -7.30 7.33 -6.72
CA ASN A 74 -5.85 7.45 -6.53
C ASN A 74 -5.08 6.14 -6.77
N LYS A 75 -5.61 5.25 -7.62
CA LYS A 75 -5.02 3.94 -7.94
C LYS A 75 -4.98 2.98 -6.74
N GLY A 76 -5.99 3.05 -5.87
CA GLY A 76 -6.10 2.16 -4.72
C GLY A 76 -6.16 0.66 -5.08
N ILE A 77 -6.65 0.29 -6.27
CA ILE A 77 -6.72 -1.10 -6.76
C ILE A 77 -5.63 -1.38 -7.81
N SER A 78 -5.45 -0.48 -8.77
CA SER A 78 -4.48 -0.61 -9.85
C SER A 78 -3.03 -0.36 -9.42
N GLY A 79 -2.83 0.22 -8.24
CA GLY A 79 -1.53 0.45 -7.61
C GLY A 79 -1.00 1.85 -7.84
N ALA A 80 -0.87 2.61 -6.76
CA ALA A 80 -0.25 3.93 -6.77
C ALA A 80 1.26 3.82 -6.75
N LEU A 81 1.93 4.35 -7.78
CA LEU A 81 3.39 4.37 -7.88
C LEU A 81 4.02 5.18 -6.74
N LEU A 82 5.03 4.62 -6.07
CA LEU A 82 5.82 5.32 -5.06
C LEU A 82 6.87 6.20 -5.77
N SER A 83 6.46 7.40 -6.17
CA SER A 83 7.35 8.41 -6.77
C SER A 83 6.66 9.79 -6.77
N PRO A 84 7.41 10.91 -6.59
CA PRO A 84 8.81 10.99 -6.20
C PRO A 84 9.01 10.75 -4.69
N TYR A 85 10.26 10.74 -4.22
CA TYR A 85 10.57 10.64 -2.81
C TYR A 85 11.23 11.91 -2.27
N ARG A 86 11.07 12.15 -0.98
CA ARG A 86 11.85 13.12 -0.21
C ARG A 86 12.85 12.39 0.68
N PHE A 87 14.07 12.89 0.77
CA PHE A 87 15.02 12.41 1.77
C PHE A 87 14.68 12.99 3.14
N LEU A 88 14.69 12.13 4.15
CA LEU A 88 14.63 12.51 5.57
C LEU A 88 16.00 12.23 6.17
N ASP A 89 16.88 13.25 6.16
CA ASP A 89 18.29 13.09 6.55
C ASP A 89 18.46 12.60 7.99
N GLU A 90 17.68 13.13 8.92
CA GLU A 90 17.69 12.75 10.34
C GLU A 90 17.44 11.25 10.54
N LYS A 91 16.61 10.65 9.69
CA LYS A 91 16.24 9.23 9.74
C LYS A 91 16.99 8.38 8.71
N LYS A 92 17.84 9.00 7.88
CA LYS A 92 18.52 8.36 6.74
C LYS A 92 17.56 7.54 5.88
N MET A 93 16.38 8.08 5.60
CA MET A 93 15.27 7.36 4.97
C MET A 93 14.76 8.11 3.73
N LYS A 94 14.42 7.36 2.68
CA LYS A 94 13.60 7.87 1.57
C LYS A 94 12.13 7.75 1.94
N LEU A 95 11.44 8.87 2.03
CA LEU A 95 10.00 8.90 2.28
C LEU A 95 9.24 9.14 0.98
N PHE A 96 8.38 8.20 0.65
CA PHE A 96 7.44 8.27 -0.46
C PHE A 96 6.06 8.65 0.07
N THR A 97 5.26 9.33 -0.73
CA THR A 97 3.89 9.71 -0.36
C THR A 97 2.96 9.42 -1.52
N VAL A 98 1.78 8.92 -1.21
CA VAL A 98 0.70 8.63 -2.16
C VAL A 98 -0.55 9.42 -1.77
N GLY A 99 -1.47 9.59 -2.70
CA GLY A 99 -2.79 10.14 -2.39
C GLY A 99 -3.59 9.21 -1.47
N PRO A 100 -4.66 9.71 -0.83
CA PRO A 100 -5.52 8.90 0.02
C PRO A 100 -6.23 7.81 -0.79
N PHE A 101 -6.41 6.64 -0.20
CA PHE A 101 -7.21 5.56 -0.77
C PHE A 101 -8.54 5.43 -0.06
N PHE A 102 -9.54 4.89 -0.75
CA PHE A 102 -10.90 4.86 -0.24
C PHE A 102 -11.54 3.49 -0.40
N TYR A 103 -12.15 3.04 0.69
CA TYR A 103 -13.21 2.04 0.64
C TYR A 103 -14.56 2.74 0.57
N THR A 104 -15.55 2.01 0.06
CA THR A 104 -16.94 2.43 0.04
C THR A 104 -17.82 1.34 0.64
N SER A 105 -19.01 1.72 1.08
CA SER A 105 -20.06 0.74 1.31
C SER A 105 -20.48 0.13 -0.02
N GLY A 106 -20.73 -1.19 -0.04
CA GLY A 106 -21.32 -1.84 -1.21
C GLY A 106 -22.65 -1.20 -1.62
N PRO A 107 -23.13 -1.47 -2.85
CA PRO A 107 -24.42 -0.97 -3.29
C PRO A 107 -25.49 -1.37 -2.28
N LYS A 108 -26.26 -0.39 -1.79
CA LYS A 108 -27.42 -0.68 -0.95
C LYS A 108 -28.35 -1.56 -1.77
N SER A 109 -28.72 -2.74 -1.24
CA SER A 109 -29.82 -3.51 -1.80
C SER A 109 -31.06 -2.61 -1.77
N THR A 110 -31.44 -2.07 -2.92
CA THR A 110 -32.76 -1.49 -3.09
C THR A 110 -33.73 -2.64 -2.95
N SER A 111 -34.35 -2.78 -1.77
CA SER A 111 -35.51 -3.65 -1.64
C SER A 111 -36.61 -3.01 -2.48
N ASN A 112 -36.73 -3.44 -3.74
CA ASN A 112 -37.93 -3.18 -4.52
C ASN A 112 -39.06 -3.97 -3.85
N GLY A 113 -39.75 -3.33 -2.92
CA GLY A 113 -41.03 -3.80 -2.42
C GLY A 113 -42.07 -3.67 -3.54
N TYR A 114 -42.57 -4.80 -4.00
CA TYR A 114 -43.83 -4.93 -4.72
C TYR A 114 -44.91 -5.38 -3.74
#